data_AF-A0A6I7NJA3-F1
#
_entry.id   AF-A0A6I7NJA3-F1
#
_cell.length_a   1.000
_cell.length_b   1.000
_cell.length_c   1.000
_cell.angle_alpha   90.00
_cell.angle_beta   90.00
_cell.angle_gamma   90.00
#
_symmetry.space_group_name_H-M   'P 1'
#
loop_
_entity.id
_entity.type
_entity.pdbx_description
1 polymer ?
#
loop_
_entity_poly.entity_id
_entity_poly.type
_entity_poly.pdbx_seq_one_letter_code
_entity_poly.pdbx_strand_id
1 'polypeptide(L)'
;MVKSNLDDPFYQQELNRLTEGADMLVARNDYQFVTDKTQLPPSGDNHDYMSIARYLWPDASGAYTINRGDGITNPEIYNYDRPRLADISSAIYTLSLAWYFSNNEEYARKASELIHGWFLDETTRMNPNMN
;
A
#
# COMPACT_ATOMS: atom_id res chain seq x y z
N MET A 1 9.36 -24.94 12.66
CA MET A 1 8.83 -23.66 12.13
C MET A 1 9.99 -22.70 11.93
N VAL A 2 9.94 -21.83 10.91
CA VAL A 2 11.06 -20.92 10.55
C VAL A 2 11.54 -20.09 11.74
N LYS A 3 10.62 -19.48 12.51
CA LYS A 3 10.95 -18.62 13.67
C LYS A 3 11.77 -19.32 14.77
N SER A 4 11.64 -20.64 14.90
CA SER A 4 12.39 -21.41 15.92
C SER A 4 13.79 -21.83 15.46
N ASN A 5 14.19 -21.51 14.22
CA ASN A 5 15.46 -21.94 13.63
C ASN A 5 16.26 -20.75 13.09
N LEU A 6 16.13 -19.57 13.70
CA LEU A 6 16.82 -18.36 13.22
C LEU A 6 18.36 -18.44 13.35
N ASP A 7 18.87 -19.39 14.14
CA ASP A 7 20.30 -19.67 14.26
C ASP A 7 20.91 -20.31 12.98
N ASP A 8 20.08 -20.83 12.08
CA ASP A 8 20.54 -21.31 10.77
C ASP A 8 21.06 -20.11 9.94
N PRO A 9 22.28 -20.18 9.38
CA PRO A 9 22.87 -19.08 8.62
C PRO A 9 21.99 -18.57 7.48
N PHE A 10 21.22 -19.44 6.83
CA PHE A 10 20.28 -19.05 5.78
C PHE A 10 19.15 -18.17 6.34
N TYR A 11 18.51 -18.60 7.43
CA TYR A 11 17.43 -17.82 8.03
C TYR A 11 17.92 -16.53 8.69
N GLN A 12 19.12 -16.51 9.25
CA GLN A 12 19.73 -15.29 9.76
C GLN A 12 20.00 -14.27 8.63
N GLN A 13 20.46 -14.72 7.47
CA GLN A 13 20.66 -13.85 6.31
C GLN A 13 19.34 -13.24 5.82
N GLU A 14 18.28 -14.04 5.71
CA GLU A 14 16.97 -13.55 5.28
C GLU A 14 16.32 -12.64 6.33
N LEU A 15 16.52 -12.91 7.63
CA LEU A 15 16.07 -12.02 8.70
C LEU A 15 16.76 -10.66 8.59
N ASN A 16 18.08 -10.63 8.36
CA ASN A 16 18.80 -9.36 8.20
C ASN A 16 18.27 -8.55 7.01
N ARG A 17 17.99 -9.19 5.87
CA ARG A 17 17.37 -8.54 4.71
C ARG A 17 15.99 -7.97 5.02
N LEU A 18 15.17 -8.74 5.74
CA LEU A 18 13.85 -8.30 6.18
C LEU A 18 13.93 -7.09 7.11
N THR A 19 14.84 -7.09 8.09
CA THR A 19 15.01 -5.98 9.03
C THR A 19 15.58 -4.74 8.36
N GLU A 20 16.54 -4.86 7.44
CA GLU A 20 17.02 -3.73 6.64
C GLU A 20 15.89 -3.08 5.83
N GLY A 21 15.03 -3.90 5.22
CA GLY A 21 13.80 -3.46 4.56
C GLY A 21 12.86 -2.71 5.50
N ALA A 22 12.64 -3.26 6.70
CA ALA A 22 11.76 -2.69 7.70
C ALA A 22 12.32 -1.37 8.28
N ASP A 23 13.62 -1.26 8.50
CA ASP A 23 14.29 -0.05 8.98
C ASP A 23 14.08 1.12 8.00
N MET A 24 14.19 0.85 6.70
CA MET A 24 13.90 1.83 5.65
C MET A 24 12.43 2.30 5.70
N LEU A 25 11.49 1.39 5.96
CA LEU A 25 10.07 1.72 6.09
C LEU A 25 9.74 2.48 7.38
N VAL A 26 10.43 2.20 8.49
CA VAL A 26 10.32 2.97 9.74
C VAL A 26 10.76 4.42 9.53
N ALA A 27 11.89 4.62 8.86
CA ALA A 27 12.43 5.95 8.58
C ALA A 27 11.58 6.76 7.58
N ARG A 28 10.74 6.09 6.78
CA ARG A 28 9.90 6.73 5.75
C ARG A 28 8.75 7.55 6.36
N ASN A 29 8.55 8.76 5.85
CA ASN A 29 7.55 9.72 6.36
C ASN A 29 6.63 10.33 5.27
N ASP A 30 6.73 9.86 4.02
CA ASP A 30 5.99 10.34 2.86
C ASP A 30 4.91 9.35 2.39
N TYR A 31 4.32 8.60 3.32
CA TYR A 31 3.18 7.73 3.01
C TYR A 31 1.96 8.56 2.60
N GLN A 32 1.26 8.11 1.57
CA GLN A 32 0.04 8.74 1.09
C GLN A 32 -1.19 7.89 1.44
N PHE A 33 -2.26 8.55 1.87
CA PHE A 33 -3.53 7.96 2.23
C PHE A 33 -4.59 8.20 1.15
N VAL A 34 -5.80 7.66 1.36
CA VAL A 34 -6.90 7.76 0.39
C VAL A 34 -7.24 9.22 0.06
N THR A 35 -7.04 10.15 0.99
CA THR A 35 -7.37 11.57 0.84
C THR A 35 -6.33 12.36 0.05
N ASP A 36 -5.17 11.78 -0.27
CA ASP A 36 -4.08 12.47 -0.98
C ASP A 36 -4.22 12.43 -2.52
N LYS A 37 -5.28 11.81 -3.04
CA LYS A 37 -5.62 11.90 -4.45
C LYS A 37 -6.04 13.33 -4.82
N THR A 38 -5.72 13.72 -6.04
CA THR A 38 -6.06 15.05 -6.58
C THR A 38 -7.45 15.10 -7.21
N GLN A 39 -8.01 13.95 -7.57
CA GLN A 39 -9.33 13.83 -8.17
C GLN A 39 -10.35 13.37 -7.14
N LEU A 40 -11.50 14.03 -7.10
CA LEU A 40 -12.61 13.59 -6.24
C LEU A 40 -13.36 12.40 -6.88
N PRO A 41 -13.77 11.41 -6.08
CA PRO A 41 -14.68 10.36 -6.52
C PRO A 41 -16.02 10.93 -6.98
N PRO A 42 -16.82 10.17 -7.76
CA PRO A 42 -18.16 10.59 -8.18
C PRO A 42 -19.12 10.92 -7.02
N SER A 43 -18.88 10.37 -5.83
CA SER A 43 -19.65 10.70 -4.61
C SER A 43 -19.38 12.12 -4.09
N GLY A 44 -18.26 12.73 -4.48
CA GLY A 44 -17.77 13.99 -3.92
C GLY A 44 -17.06 13.86 -2.58
N ASP A 45 -17.00 12.66 -1.98
CA ASP A 45 -16.30 12.39 -0.72
C ASP A 45 -14.87 11.90 -0.99
N ASN A 46 -13.87 12.63 -0.49
CA ASN A 46 -12.46 12.26 -0.69
C ASN A 46 -12.03 11.03 0.14
N HIS A 47 -12.82 10.62 1.13
CA HIS A 47 -12.59 9.39 1.89
C HIS A 47 -13.02 8.12 1.12
N ASP A 48 -13.81 8.25 0.05
CA ASP A 48 -14.14 7.13 -0.81
C ASP A 48 -12.94 6.75 -1.67
N TYR A 49 -12.66 5.44 -1.73
CA TYR A 49 -11.60 4.90 -2.57
C TYR A 49 -11.97 5.05 -4.04
N MET A 50 -11.03 5.54 -4.85
CA MET A 50 -11.18 5.61 -6.30
C MET A 50 -10.00 4.96 -6.99
N SER A 51 -10.29 4.22 -8.06
CA SER A 51 -9.27 3.72 -8.99
C SER A 51 -9.85 3.55 -10.39
N ILE A 52 -8.98 3.40 -11.39
CA ILE A 52 -9.39 2.98 -12.72
C ILE A 52 -8.98 1.53 -12.97
N ALA A 53 -9.74 0.85 -13.83
CA ALA A 53 -9.37 -0.47 -14.29
C ALA A 53 -8.05 -0.39 -15.07
N ARG A 54 -7.11 -1.27 -14.71
CA ARG A 54 -5.70 -1.26 -15.18
C ARG A 54 -5.54 -1.19 -16.70
N TYR A 55 -6.43 -1.83 -17.45
CA TYR A 55 -6.33 -1.95 -18.91
C TYR A 55 -7.36 -1.12 -19.67
N LEU A 56 -8.09 -0.22 -18.99
CA LEU A 56 -8.95 0.73 -19.67
C LEU A 56 -8.14 1.95 -20.09
N TRP A 57 -8.28 2.32 -21.36
CA TRP A 57 -7.62 3.45 -22.00
C TRP A 57 -8.63 4.31 -22.74
N PRO A 58 -8.46 5.63 -22.78
CA PRO A 58 -9.32 6.49 -23.57
C PRO A 58 -9.17 6.17 -25.08
N ASP A 59 -10.29 6.06 -25.77
CA ASP A 59 -10.36 6.04 -27.23
C ASP A 59 -10.40 7.45 -27.83
N ALA A 60 -10.53 7.55 -29.15
CA ALA A 60 -10.55 8.84 -29.84
C ALA A 60 -11.76 9.73 -29.47
N SER A 61 -12.83 9.16 -28.89
CA SER A 61 -13.98 9.90 -28.37
C SER A 61 -13.81 10.32 -26.92
N GLY A 62 -12.77 9.83 -26.24
CA GLY A 62 -12.53 10.03 -24.80
C GLY A 62 -13.19 8.97 -23.91
N ALA A 63 -13.90 7.99 -24.48
CA ALA A 63 -14.48 6.89 -23.72
C ALA A 63 -13.39 5.86 -23.34
N TYR A 64 -13.45 5.34 -22.12
CA TYR A 64 -12.49 4.33 -21.65
C TYR A 64 -12.88 2.94 -22.15
N THR A 65 -11.96 2.30 -22.88
CA THR A 65 -12.14 0.98 -23.53
C THR A 65 -10.89 0.11 -23.39
N ILE A 66 -10.96 -1.18 -23.76
CA ILE A 66 -9.81 -2.12 -23.72
C ILE A 66 -8.97 -2.03 -25.03
N ASN A 67 -9.03 -0.92 -25.74
CA ASN A 67 -8.50 -0.77 -27.11
C ASN A 67 -6.97 -0.94 -27.27
N ARG A 68 -6.20 -0.81 -26.18
CA ARG A 68 -4.73 -0.96 -26.19
C ARG A 68 -4.27 -2.41 -25.96
N GLY A 69 -5.19 -3.35 -25.72
CA GLY A 69 -4.90 -4.76 -25.48
C GLY A 69 -4.66 -5.11 -24.01
N ASP A 70 -4.92 -6.37 -23.67
CA ASP A 70 -4.68 -6.92 -22.33
C ASP A 70 -3.19 -6.87 -21.95
N GLY A 71 -2.89 -6.67 -20.68
CA GLY A 71 -1.53 -6.60 -20.14
C GLY A 71 -0.85 -5.21 -20.20
N ILE A 72 -1.39 -4.24 -20.97
CA ILE A 72 -0.81 -2.89 -21.04
C ILE A 72 -1.46 -1.96 -20.01
N THR A 73 -0.72 -1.64 -18.95
CA THR A 73 -1.21 -0.78 -17.84
C THR A 73 -1.37 0.68 -18.28
N ASN A 74 -2.56 1.24 -18.12
CA ASN A 74 -2.80 2.69 -18.25
C ASN A 74 -2.08 3.43 -17.10
N PRO A 75 -1.13 4.34 -17.40
CA PRO A 75 -0.39 5.09 -16.37
C PRO A 75 -1.27 6.01 -15.53
N GLU A 76 -2.48 6.37 -15.97
CA GLU A 76 -3.40 7.16 -15.16
C GLU A 76 -3.76 6.48 -13.84
N ILE A 77 -3.62 5.15 -13.74
CA ILE A 77 -3.83 4.40 -12.49
C ILE A 77 -2.98 4.94 -11.33
N TYR A 78 -1.85 5.59 -11.63
CA TYR A 78 -0.95 6.16 -10.64
C TYR A 78 -1.46 7.46 -10.00
N ASN A 79 -2.51 8.08 -10.56
CA ASN A 79 -3.13 9.28 -10.00
C ASN A 79 -4.13 8.95 -8.87
N TYR A 80 -4.56 7.69 -8.78
CA TYR A 80 -5.64 7.22 -7.91
C TYR A 80 -5.13 6.37 -6.73
N ASP A 81 -6.04 5.78 -5.95
CA ASP A 81 -5.71 5.21 -4.64
C ASP A 81 -5.10 3.82 -4.69
N ARG A 82 -5.25 3.11 -5.81
CA ARG A 82 -4.71 1.75 -5.98
C ARG A 82 -3.21 1.62 -5.64
N PRO A 83 -2.29 2.42 -6.22
CA PRO A 83 -0.87 2.37 -5.84
C PRO A 83 -0.64 2.71 -4.37
N ARG A 84 -1.38 3.67 -3.80
CA ARG A 84 -1.25 4.08 -2.40
C ARG A 84 -1.64 2.96 -1.44
N LEU A 85 -2.78 2.32 -1.70
CA LEU A 85 -3.24 1.15 -0.95
C LEU A 85 -2.23 0.00 -1.04
N ALA A 86 -1.69 -0.26 -2.23
CA ALA A 86 -0.69 -1.31 -2.43
C ALA A 86 0.60 -1.02 -1.65
N ASP A 87 1.06 0.23 -1.65
CA ASP A 87 2.25 0.67 -0.93
C ASP A 87 2.09 0.54 0.60
N ILE A 88 1.00 1.06 1.16
CA ILE A 88 0.68 0.94 2.58
C ILE A 88 0.51 -0.52 2.99
N SER A 89 -0.20 -1.33 2.20
CA SER A 89 -0.39 -2.76 2.48
C SER A 89 0.93 -3.51 2.50
N SER A 90 1.82 -3.23 1.53
CA SER A 90 3.15 -3.84 1.45
C SER A 90 4.03 -3.45 2.64
N ALA A 91 3.99 -2.17 3.04
CA ALA A 91 4.71 -1.66 4.20
C ALA A 91 4.23 -2.33 5.50
N ILE A 92 2.92 -2.35 5.74
CA ILE A 92 2.31 -3.01 6.91
C ILE A 92 2.71 -4.48 6.96
N TYR A 93 2.62 -5.19 5.84
CA TYR A 93 3.00 -6.60 5.76
C TYR A 93 4.47 -6.82 6.14
N THR A 94 5.38 -6.04 5.55
CA THR A 94 6.83 -6.14 5.80
C THR A 94 7.18 -5.83 7.24
N LEU A 95 6.64 -4.73 7.78
CA LEU A 95 6.85 -4.32 9.18
C LEU A 95 6.29 -5.37 10.17
N SER A 96 5.09 -5.89 9.90
CA SER A 96 4.47 -6.92 10.75
C SER A 96 5.29 -8.22 10.75
N LEU A 97 5.83 -8.62 9.60
CA LEU A 97 6.68 -9.78 9.48
C LEU A 97 8.02 -9.58 10.21
N ALA A 98 8.63 -8.40 10.05
CA ALA A 98 9.86 -8.04 10.73
C ALA A 98 9.68 -8.02 12.25
N TRP A 99 8.58 -7.44 12.76
CA TRP A 99 8.22 -7.52 14.18
C TRP A 99 8.06 -8.97 14.62
N TYR A 100 7.33 -9.79 13.86
CA TYR A 100 7.09 -11.18 14.23
C TYR A 100 8.40 -11.97 14.40
N PHE A 101 9.42 -11.78 13.56
CA PHE A 101 10.66 -12.53 13.69
C PHE A 101 11.68 -11.91 14.65
N SER A 102 11.76 -10.58 14.74
CA SER A 102 12.75 -9.88 15.57
C SER A 102 12.26 -9.53 16.98
N ASN A 103 10.95 -9.42 17.18
CA ASN A 103 10.30 -8.79 18.33
C ASN A 103 10.70 -7.32 18.56
N ASN A 104 11.18 -6.61 17.52
CA ASN A 104 11.44 -5.18 17.61
C ASN A 104 10.11 -4.39 17.49
N GLU A 105 9.70 -3.77 18.60
CA GLU A 105 8.44 -3.03 18.73
C GLU A 105 8.35 -1.78 17.83
N GLU A 106 9.46 -1.25 17.32
CA GLU A 106 9.42 -0.12 16.39
C GLU A 106 8.68 -0.47 15.09
N TYR A 107 8.83 -1.71 14.62
CA TYR A 107 8.13 -2.19 13.43
C TYR A 107 6.63 -2.30 13.66
N ALA A 108 6.21 -2.86 14.81
CA ALA A 108 4.80 -2.95 15.19
C ALA A 108 4.17 -1.56 15.36
N ARG A 109 4.89 -0.62 15.98
CA ARG A 109 4.44 0.77 16.12
C ARG A 109 4.22 1.42 14.76
N LYS A 110 5.20 1.33 13.84
CA LYS A 110 5.06 1.91 12.50
C LYS A 110 3.93 1.26 11.70
N ALA A 111 3.79 -0.06 11.76
CA ALA A 111 2.68 -0.76 11.11
C ALA A 111 1.32 -0.27 11.65
N SER A 112 1.21 -0.09 12.97
CA SER A 112 0.00 0.41 13.62
C SER A 112 -0.32 1.85 13.21
N GLU A 113 0.68 2.72 13.07
CA GLU A 113 0.52 4.09 12.56
C GLU A 113 -0.08 4.10 11.15
N LEU A 114 0.42 3.24 10.25
CA LEU A 114 -0.10 3.13 8.87
C LEU A 114 -1.53 2.58 8.83
N ILE A 115 -1.82 1.57 9.64
CA ILE A 115 -3.20 1.03 9.80
C ILE A 115 -4.13 2.14 10.31
N HIS A 116 -3.70 2.89 11.32
CA HIS A 116 -4.50 3.98 11.86
C HIS A 116 -4.79 5.04 10.80
N GLY A 117 -3.76 5.51 10.09
CA GLY A 117 -3.94 6.50 9.03
C GLY A 117 -4.87 6.04 7.91
N TRP A 118 -4.75 4.79 7.45
CA TRP A 118 -5.58 4.31 6.34
C TRP A 118 -7.01 3.97 6.75
N PHE A 119 -7.24 3.43 7.95
CA PHE A 119 -8.54 2.85 8.30
C PHE A 119 -9.30 3.57 9.41
N LEU A 120 -8.63 4.36 10.27
CA LEU A 120 -9.21 4.81 11.54
C LEU A 120 -9.15 6.33 11.73
N ASP A 121 -8.10 6.98 11.26
CA ASP A 121 -7.89 8.42 11.44
C ASP A 121 -8.97 9.20 10.69
N GLU A 122 -9.72 10.05 11.41
CA GLU A 122 -10.85 10.77 10.84
C GLU A 122 -10.47 11.68 9.66
N THR A 123 -9.20 12.11 9.59
CA THR A 123 -8.72 13.02 8.53
C THR A 123 -8.24 12.30 7.28
N THR A 124 -7.86 11.02 7.38
CA THR A 124 -7.24 10.27 6.27
C THR A 124 -7.87 8.91 5.97
N ARG A 125 -8.83 8.44 6.78
CA ARG A 125 -9.39 7.08 6.66
C ARG A 125 -10.13 6.84 5.35
N MET A 126 -10.02 5.63 4.82
CA MET A 126 -10.88 5.12 3.75
C MET A 126 -12.24 4.71 4.30
N ASN A 127 -13.32 5.16 3.65
CA ASN A 127 -14.65 4.62 3.92
C ASN A 127 -14.71 3.12 3.56
N PRO A 128 -15.44 2.28 4.31
CA PRO A 128 -15.44 0.83 4.11
C PRO A 128 -16.30 0.39 2.92
N ASN A 129 -16.02 0.93 1.73
CA ASN A 129 -16.70 0.65 0.47
C ASN A 129 -15.72 0.72 -0.72
N MET A 130 -16.14 0.17 -1.86
CA MET A 130 -15.51 0.35 -3.17
C MET A 130 -16.62 0.47 -4.22
N ASN A 131 -17.19 1.68 -4.31
CA ASN A 131 -18.34 1.99 -5.15
C ASN A 131 -17.98 2.18 -6.64
#